data_AF-A0A7J2SVW3-F1
#
_entry.id   AF-A0A7J2SVW3-F1
#
_cell.length_a   1.000
_cell.length_b   1.000
_cell.length_c   1.000
_cell.angle_alpha   90.00
_cell.angle_beta   90.00
_cell.angle_gamma   90.00
#
_symmetry.space_group_name_H-M   'P 1'
#
loop_
_entity.id
_entity.type
_entity.pdbx_description
1 polymer ?
#
loop_
_entity_poly.entity_id
_entity_poly.type
_entity_poly.pdbx_seq_one_letter_code
_entity_poly.pdbx_strand_id
1 'polypeptide(L)' 'MNALGRHMIVELYKCNVQKLNDLKVITKMLKEATEAANATLLSIQVHPLTPQGVSGVVVLAESHISI' A
#
# COMPACT_ATOMS: atom_id res chain seq x y z
N MET A 1 -28.99 4.09 3.86
CA MET A 1 -28.30 3.39 2.76
C MET A 1 -26.94 2.97 3.29
N ASN A 2 -26.59 1.68 3.26
CA ASN A 2 -25.27 1.21 3.73
C ASN A 2 -24.31 1.17 2.54
N ALA A 3 -23.08 1.63 2.74
CA ALA A 3 -22.05 1.60 1.70
C ALA A 3 -21.58 0.15 1.44
N LEU A 4 -21.24 -0.15 0.18
CA LEU A 4 -20.67 -1.45 -0.23
C LEU A 4 -19.22 -1.64 0.26
N GLY A 5 -18.53 -0.55 0.60
CA GLY A 5 -17.16 -0.59 1.06
C GLY A 5 -16.80 0.66 1.86
N ARG A 6 -15.60 0.64 2.46
CA ARG A 6 -15.01 1.77 3.17
C ARG A 6 -13.71 2.14 2.47
N HIS A 7 -13.56 3.40 2.10
CA HIS A 7 -12.34 3.92 1.51
C HIS A 7 -11.72 4.94 2.47
N MET A 8 -10.49 4.69 2.90
CA MET A 8 -9.73 5.59 3.77
C MET A 8 -8.64 6.27 2.96
N ILE A 9 -8.57 7.59 3.08
CA ILE A 9 -7.51 8.42 2.50
C ILE A 9 -6.72 9.00 3.66
N VAL A 10 -5.40 8.81 3.65
CA VAL A 10 -4.53 9.14 4.78
C VAL A 10 -3.27 9.85 4.27
N GLU A 11 -2.89 10.92 4.97
CA GLU A 11 -1.64 11.64 4.77
C GLU A 11 -0.71 11.34 5.95
N LEU A 12 0.50 10.83 5.67
CA LEU A 12 1.47 10.46 6.69
C LEU A 12 2.68 11.40 6.66
N TYR A 13 2.95 12.06 7.79
CA TYR A 13 4.03 13.04 7.92
C TYR A 13 5.17 12.50 8.79
N LYS A 14 6.38 13.04 8.59
CA LYS A 14 7.60 12.69 9.36
C LYS A 14 7.95 11.19 9.30
N CYS A 15 7.60 10.53 8.20
CA CYS A 15 7.98 9.15 7.91
C CYS A 15 9.49 9.01 7.73
N ASN A 16 10.01 7.81 8.00
CA ASN A 16 11.42 7.51 7.76
C ASN A 16 11.70 7.44 6.25
N VAL A 17 12.43 8.43 5.74
CA VAL A 17 12.75 8.58 4.30
C VAL A 17 13.50 7.37 3.73
N GLN A 18 14.37 6.72 4.52
CA GLN A 18 15.08 5.51 4.05
C GLN A 18 14.11 4.36 3.79
N LYS A 19 13.08 4.20 4.63
CA LYS A 19 12.04 3.18 4.43
C LYS A 19 11.13 3.51 3.24
N LEU A 20 10.82 4.79 3.02
CA LEU A 20 10.00 5.22 1.88
C LEU A 20 10.69 5.00 0.52
N ASN A 21 12.01 4.95 0.50
CA ASN A 21 12.81 4.72 -0.71
C ASN A 21 13.22 3.25 -0.90
N ASP A 22 12.88 2.35 0.03
CA ASP A 22 13.26 0.95 -0.05
C ASP A 22 12.10 0.09 -0.61
N LEU A 23 12.31 -0.40 -1.83
CA LEU A 23 11.35 -1.23 -2.56
C LEU A 23 10.93 -2.48 -1.77
N LYS A 24 11.87 -3.15 -1.09
CA LYS A 24 11.59 -4.39 -0.35
C LYS A 24 10.79 -4.07 0.91
N VAL A 25 11.13 -2.98 1.60
CA VAL A 25 10.40 -2.55 2.81
C VAL A 25 8.98 -2.16 2.44
N ILE A 26 8.77 -1.36 1.38
CA ILE A 26 7.41 -0.98 0.92
C ILE A 26 6.59 -2.21 0.51
N THR A 27 7.19 -3.12 -0.26
CA THR A 27 6.52 -4.37 -0.67
C THR A 27 6.09 -5.21 0.55
N LYS A 28 6.95 -5.29 1.57
CA LYS A 28 6.64 -6.00 2.82
C LYS A 28 5.51 -5.29 3.59
N MET A 29 5.57 -3.97 3.76
CA MET A 29 4.54 -3.20 4.46
C MET A 29 3.16 -3.32 3.80
N LEU A 30 3.10 -3.33 2.46
CA LEU A 30 1.85 -3.53 1.72
C LEU A 30 1.24 -4.93 1.92
N LYS A 31 2.08 -5.97 2.00
CA LYS A 31 1.62 -7.33 2.34
C LYS A 31 1.10 -7.42 3.78
N GLU A 32 1.85 -6.87 4.73
CA GLU A 32 1.44 -6.82 6.14
C GLU A 32 0.13 -6.02 6.33
N ALA A 33 -0.04 -4.91 5.60
CA ALA A 33 -1.29 -4.14 5.62
C ALA A 33 -2.48 -4.94 5.08
N THR A 34 -2.26 -5.76 4.06
CA THR A 34 -3.30 -6.64 3.49
C THR A 34 -3.72 -7.73 4.48
N GLU A 35 -2.74 -8.36 5.14
CA GLU A 35 -2.97 -9.35 6.21
C GLU A 35 -3.71 -8.71 7.40
N ALA A 36 -3.28 -7.53 7.84
CA ALA A 36 -3.90 -6.79 8.95
C ALA A 36 -5.34 -6.34 8.63
N ALA A 37 -5.64 -6.04 7.36
CA ALA A 37 -6.98 -5.74 6.90
C ALA A 37 -7.88 -7.00 6.74
N ASN A 38 -7.32 -8.20 6.91
CA ASN A 38 -7.96 -9.48 6.63
C ASN A 38 -8.56 -9.53 5.22
N ALA A 39 -7.83 -8.98 4.24
CA ALA A 39 -8.26 -8.89 2.85
C ALA A 39 -7.57 -9.92 1.96
N THR A 40 -8.27 -10.39 0.93
CA THR A 40 -7.73 -11.35 -0.03
C THR A 40 -6.80 -10.67 -1.03
N LEU A 41 -5.51 -10.93 -0.92
CA LEU A 41 -4.48 -10.47 -1.86
C LEU A 41 -4.61 -11.18 -3.21
N LEU A 42 -4.82 -10.42 -4.30
CA LEU A 42 -4.75 -10.95 -5.67
C LEU A 42 -3.39 -10.71 -6.31
N SER A 43 -2.86 -9.49 -6.20
CA SER A 43 -1.54 -9.15 -6.74
C SER A 43 -0.95 -7.92 -6.05
N ILE A 44 0.37 -7.78 -6.12
CA ILE A 44 1.10 -6.62 -5.63
C ILE A 44 2.04 -6.12 -6.73
N GLN A 45 1.98 -4.83 -7.02
CA GLN A 45 2.83 -4.16 -8.00
C GLN A 45 3.49 -2.98 -7.31
N VAL A 46 4.82 -2.93 -7.34
CA VAL A 46 5.59 -1.87 -6.69
C VAL A 46 6.67 -1.39 -7.67
N HIS A 47 6.80 -0.07 -7.80
CA HIS A 47 7.69 0.57 -8.75
C HIS A 47 8.56 1.62 -8.03
N PRO A 48 9.90 1.50 -8.09
CA PRO A 48 10.78 2.55 -7.59
C PRO A 48 10.76 3.77 -8.53
N LEU A 49 10.83 4.96 -7.96
CA LEU A 49 10.86 6.22 -8.69
C LEU A 49 12.26 6.82 -8.69
N THR A 50 12.55 7.63 -9.72
CA THR A 50 13.83 8.34 -9.87
C THR A 50 13.62 9.84 -9.64
N PRO A 51 14.44 10.53 -8.82
CA PRO A 51 15.62 10.01 -8.11
C PRO A 51 15.32 9.30 -6.79
N GLN A 52 14.10 9.43 -6.27
CA GLN A 52 13.68 8.85 -4.99
C GLN A 52 12.18 8.58 -5.01
N GLY A 53 11.73 7.72 -4.08
CA GLY A 53 10.35 7.36 -3.87
C GLY A 53 10.02 5.96 -4.40
N VAL A 54 8.86 5.46 -3.98
CA VAL A 54 8.31 4.18 -4.41
C VAL A 54 6.80 4.38 -4.52
N SER A 55 6.20 3.93 -5.62
CA SER A 55 4.75 3.80 -5.74
C SER A 55 4.37 2.32 -5.66
N GLY A 56 3.27 2.02 -4.99
CA GLY A 56 2.79 0.64 -4.87
C GLY A 56 1.28 0.53 -4.88
N VAL A 57 0.77 -0.53 -5.51
CA VAL A 57 -0.63 -0.92 -5.44
C VAL A 57 -0.75 -2.41 -5.11
N VAL A 58 -1.63 -2.69 -4.16
CA VAL A 58 -2.14 -4.02 -3.89
C VAL A 58 -3.54 -4.12 -4.45
N VAL A 59 -3.76 -5.08 -5.33
CA VAL A 59 -5.08 -5.43 -5.83
C VAL A 59 -5.68 -6.48 -4.90
N LEU A 60 -6.83 -6.15 -4.32
CA LEU A 60 -7.62 -7.05 -3.48
C LEU A 60 -8.79 -7.61 -4.28
N ALA A 61 -9.46 -8.66 -3.77
CA ALA A 61 -10.59 -9.28 -4.46
C ALA A 61 -11.67 -8.29 -4.95
N GLU A 62 -11.92 -7.22 -4.19
CA GLU A 62 -13.02 -6.27 -4.42
C GLU A 62 -12.58 -4.79 -4.30
N SER A 63 -11.29 -4.52 -4.08
CA SER A 63 -10.77 -3.17 -3.77
C SER A 63 -9.24 -3.07 -3.96
N HIS A 64 -8.59 -2.10 -3.32
CA HIS A 64 -7.14 -1.89 -3.40
C HIS A 64 -6.56 -1.23 -2.14
N ILE A 65 -5.25 -1.35 -1.96
CA ILE A 65 -4.43 -0.50 -1.08
C ILE A 65 -3.35 0.13 -1.95
N SER A 66 -3.13 1.44 -1.85
CA SER A 66 -2.10 2.15 -2.61
C SER A 66 -1.30 3.08 -1.72
N ILE A 67 -0.03 3.28 -2.09
CA ILE A 67 0.90 4.22 -1.47
C ILE A 67 1.77 4.90 -2.52
#